data_AF-A0A2E8EYA1-F1
#
_entry.id   AF-A0A2E8EYA1-F1
#
_cell.length_a   1.000
_cell.length_b   1.000
_cell.length_c   1.000
_cell.angle_alpha   90.00
_cell.angle_beta   90.00
_cell.angle_gamma   90.00
#
_symmetry.space_group_name_H-M   'P 1'
#
loop_
_entity.id
_entity.type
_entity.pdbx_description
1 polymer ?
#
loop_
_entity_poly.entity_id
_entity_poly.type
_entity_poly.pdbx_seq_one_letter_code
_entity_poly.pdbx_strand_id
1 'polypeptide(L)'
;MKDYQQALKYYRLADELKPDDPRLAFNMALALEHLGRIDEAIKWYTTALRFNRKDATAHNRLGLLLMKTGERNQARGHFQQALQLKPDLDDARQNLDALQAAPSN
;
A
#
# COMPACT_ATOMS: atom_id res chain seq x y z
N MET A 1 3.45 14.18 -13.44
CA MET A 1 4.18 12.95 -13.84
C MET A 1 5.70 13.08 -13.73
N LYS A 2 6.33 14.21 -14.10
CA LYS A 2 7.79 14.39 -13.99
C LYS A 2 8.34 14.24 -12.56
N ASP A 3 7.61 14.72 -11.55
CA ASP A 3 8.11 14.71 -10.17
C ASP A 3 8.19 13.31 -9.56
N TYR A 4 7.24 12.43 -9.87
CA TYR A 4 7.24 11.06 -9.34
C TYR A 4 8.37 10.22 -9.93
N GLN A 5 8.67 10.33 -11.23
CA GLN A 5 9.82 9.62 -11.83
C GLN A 5 11.15 10.08 -11.25
N GLN A 6 11.27 11.38 -10.97
CA GLN A 6 12.46 11.91 -10.31
C GLN A 6 12.52 11.44 -8.84
N ALA A 7 11.40 11.43 -8.12
CA ALA A 7 11.30 10.88 -6.77
C ALA A 7 11.73 9.41 -6.72
N LEU A 8 11.38 8.59 -7.72
CA LEU A 8 11.86 7.19 -7.79
C LEU A 8 13.39 7.09 -7.83
N LYS A 9 14.07 8.00 -8.54
CA LYS A 9 15.54 8.02 -8.59
C LYS A 9 16.13 8.39 -7.23
N TYR A 10 15.57 9.40 -6.56
CA TYR A 10 15.98 9.78 -5.21
C TYR A 10 15.73 8.68 -4.19
N TYR A 11 14.61 7.96 -4.31
CA TYR A 11 14.27 6.87 -3.41
C TYR A 11 15.18 5.65 -3.62
N ARG A 12 15.63 5.35 -4.84
CA ARG A 12 16.67 4.32 -5.06
C ARG A 12 18.00 4.67 -4.41
N LEU A 13 18.45 5.92 -4.53
CA LEU A 13 19.66 6.38 -3.86
C LEU A 13 19.51 6.34 -2.32
N ALA A 14 18.33 6.67 -1.82
CA ALA A 14 18.05 6.58 -0.39
C ALA A 14 17.97 5.12 0.11
N ASP A 15 17.53 4.17 -0.73
CA ASP A 15 17.52 2.74 -0.44
C ASP A 15 18.96 2.19 -0.30
N GLU A 16 19.89 2.67 -1.11
CA GLU A 16 21.32 2.36 -0.97
C GLU A 16 21.91 2.88 0.36
N LEU A 17 21.37 3.98 0.90
CA LEU A 17 21.84 4.58 2.15
C LEU A 17 21.15 4.01 3.38
N LYS A 18 19.87 3.65 3.27
CA LYS A 18 19.03 3.10 4.35
C LYS A 18 17.97 2.15 3.78
N PRO A 19 18.33 0.88 3.52
CA PRO A 19 17.42 -0.09 2.91
C PRO A 19 16.24 -0.49 3.82
N ASP A 20 16.29 -0.09 5.09
CA ASP A 20 15.37 -0.55 6.14
C ASP A 20 14.43 0.56 6.68
N ASP A 21 14.32 1.73 6.02
CA ASP A 21 13.37 2.78 6.46
C ASP A 21 11.95 2.51 5.92
N PRO A 22 10.97 2.14 6.77
CA PRO A 22 9.59 1.87 6.33
C PRO A 22 8.93 3.09 5.68
N ARG A 23 9.32 4.32 6.05
CA ARG A 23 8.75 5.54 5.47
C ARG A 23 9.24 5.77 4.05
N LEU A 24 10.50 5.42 3.78
CA LEU A 24 11.05 5.45 2.43
C LEU A 24 10.30 4.47 1.54
N ALA A 25 10.17 3.22 1.99
CA ALA A 25 9.44 2.20 1.26
C ALA A 25 7.98 2.60 1.00
N PHE A 26 7.30 3.19 1.99
CA PHE A 26 5.94 3.70 1.84
C PHE A 26 5.82 4.81 0.79
N ASN A 27 6.70 5.82 0.85
CA ASN A 27 6.69 6.94 -0.10
C ASN A 27 7.04 6.49 -1.52
N MET A 28 7.91 5.49 -1.65
CA MET A 28 8.26 4.87 -2.91
C MET A 28 7.06 4.13 -3.52
N ALA A 29 6.34 3.36 -2.70
CA ALA A 29 5.10 2.71 -3.10
C ALA A 29 4.04 3.71 -3.56
N LEU A 30 3.88 4.81 -2.82
CA LEU A 30 2.94 5.89 -3.16
C LEU A 30 3.27 6.54 -4.51
N ALA A 31 4.55 6.83 -4.77
CA ALA A 31 4.99 7.38 -6.05
C ALA A 31 4.72 6.41 -7.21
N LEU A 32 4.96 5.11 -7.01
CA LEU A 32 4.69 4.06 -8.00
C LEU A 32 3.19 3.89 -8.27
N GLU A 33 2.37 3.95 -7.21
CA GLU A 33 0.91 3.95 -7.30
C GLU A 33 0.40 5.12 -8.17
N HIS A 34 0.89 6.34 -7.92
CA HIS A 34 0.54 7.52 -8.73
C HIS A 34 1.02 7.45 -10.19
N LEU A 35 2.08 6.68 -10.46
CA LEU A 35 2.58 6.41 -11.81
C LEU A 35 1.85 5.24 -12.49
N GLY A 36 0.90 4.59 -11.82
CA GLY A 36 0.18 3.42 -12.35
C GLY A 36 1.01 2.14 -12.36
N ARG A 37 2.18 2.11 -11.72
CA ARG A 37 3.06 0.93 -11.61
C ARG A 37 2.63 0.07 -10.42
N ILE A 38 1.43 -0.52 -10.54
CA ILE A 38 0.71 -1.16 -9.43
C ILE A 38 1.50 -2.33 -8.82
N ASP A 39 2.04 -3.24 -9.63
CA ASP A 39 2.79 -4.40 -9.14
C ASP A 39 4.03 -4.01 -8.32
N GLU A 40 4.70 -2.92 -8.71
CA GLU A 40 5.85 -2.40 -7.97
C GLU A 40 5.43 -1.69 -6.69
N ALA A 41 4.33 -0.94 -6.73
CA ALA A 41 3.76 -0.33 -5.54
C ALA A 41 3.38 -1.38 -4.48
N ILE A 42 2.80 -2.51 -4.90
CA ILE A 42 2.48 -3.65 -4.02
C ILE A 42 3.74 -4.19 -3.32
N LYS A 43 4.84 -4.38 -4.07
CA LYS A 43 6.13 -4.85 -3.51
C LYS A 43 6.69 -3.88 -2.47
N TRP A 44 6.60 -2.57 -2.74
CA TRP A 44 7.11 -1.55 -1.84
C TRP A 44 6.22 -1.33 -0.60
N TYR A 45 4.90 -1.39 -0.72
CA TYR A 45 4.02 -1.38 0.47
C TYR A 45 4.25 -2.63 1.34
N THR A 46 4.44 -3.79 0.72
CA THR A 46 4.79 -5.03 1.44
C THR A 46 6.12 -4.88 2.17
N THR A 47 7.11 -4.23 1.54
CA THR A 47 8.40 -3.94 2.17
C THR A 47 8.26 -2.96 3.33
N ALA A 48 7.47 -1.89 3.17
CA ALA A 48 7.17 -0.96 4.26
C ALA A 48 6.55 -1.69 5.46
N LEU A 49 5.60 -2.60 5.22
CA LEU A 49 4.97 -3.42 6.26
C LEU A 49 5.90 -4.46 6.88
N ARG A 50 6.92 -4.94 6.16
CA ARG A 50 7.94 -5.83 6.71
C ARG A 50 8.70 -5.14 7.86
N PHE A 51 9.02 -3.87 7.69
CA PHE A 51 9.75 -3.05 8.67
C PHE A 51 8.83 -2.37 9.69
N ASN A 52 7.62 -1.97 9.29
CA ASN A 52 6.59 -1.45 10.19
C ASN A 52 5.25 -2.16 9.99
N ARG A 53 5.08 -3.28 10.69
CA ARG A 53 3.88 -4.12 10.65
C ARG A 53 2.61 -3.46 11.21
N LYS A 54 2.73 -2.28 11.85
CA LYS A 54 1.63 -1.57 12.50
C LYS A 54 1.18 -0.34 11.72
N ASP A 55 1.63 -0.17 10.49
CA ASP A 55 1.20 0.93 9.63
C ASP A 55 -0.18 0.64 9.03
N ALA A 56 -1.23 1.15 9.69
CA ALA A 56 -2.61 1.02 9.23
C ALA A 56 -2.82 1.62 7.82
N THR A 57 -2.11 2.70 7.49
CA THR A 57 -2.24 3.36 6.18
C THR A 57 -1.63 2.49 5.08
N ALA A 58 -0.46 1.90 5.34
CA ALA A 58 0.17 0.97 4.40
C ALA A 58 -0.69 -0.28 4.19
N HIS A 59 -1.31 -0.82 5.24
CA HIS A 59 -2.29 -1.90 5.12
C HIS A 59 -3.48 -1.49 4.25
N ASN A 60 -4.09 -0.33 4.48
CA ASN A 60 -5.21 0.15 3.66
C ASN A 60 -4.82 0.31 2.18
N ARG A 61 -3.68 0.94 1.89
CA ARG A 61 -3.23 1.15 0.50
C ARG A 61 -2.89 -0.15 -0.21
N LEU A 62 -2.20 -1.06 0.47
CA LEU A 62 -1.91 -2.38 -0.08
C LEU A 62 -3.20 -3.16 -0.37
N GLY A 63 -4.17 -3.13 0.54
CA GLY A 63 -5.48 -3.74 0.33
C GLY A 63 -6.21 -3.18 -0.89
N LEU A 64 -6.17 -1.86 -1.07
CA LEU A 64 -6.76 -1.19 -2.24
C LEU A 64 -6.11 -1.63 -3.55
N LEU A 65 -4.78 -1.74 -3.59
CA LEU A 65 -4.08 -2.21 -4.79
C LEU A 65 -4.38 -3.68 -5.09
N LEU A 66 -4.38 -4.55 -4.08
CA LEU A 66 -4.74 -5.96 -4.23
C LEU A 66 -6.18 -6.14 -4.71
N MET A 67 -7.11 -5.31 -4.24
CA MET A 67 -8.48 -5.31 -4.75
C MET A 67 -8.53 -4.97 -6.24
N LYS A 68 -7.73 -3.99 -6.69
CA LYS A 68 -7.63 -3.60 -8.11
C LYS A 68 -7.02 -4.70 -8.99
N THR A 69 -6.12 -5.51 -8.45
CA THR A 69 -5.51 -6.64 -9.18
C THR A 69 -6.33 -7.93 -9.09
N GLY A 70 -7.47 -7.93 -8.40
CA GLY A 70 -8.36 -9.09 -8.27
C GLY A 70 -8.04 -10.00 -7.07
N GLU A 71 -7.04 -9.68 -6.26
CA GLU A 71 -6.60 -10.43 -5.09
C GLU A 71 -7.49 -10.15 -3.86
N ARG A 72 -8.80 -10.39 -4.01
CA ARG A 72 -9.84 -9.96 -3.05
C ARG A 72 -9.63 -10.53 -1.64
N ASN A 73 -9.18 -11.78 -1.52
CA ASN A 73 -8.96 -12.42 -0.23
C ASN A 73 -7.82 -11.76 0.55
N GLN A 74 -6.72 -11.45 -0.13
CA GLN A 74 -5.59 -10.75 0.48
C GLN A 74 -5.98 -9.30 0.83
N ALA A 75 -6.68 -8.62 -0.08
CA ALA A 75 -7.20 -7.27 0.15
C ALA A 75 -8.05 -7.18 1.44
N ARG A 76 -8.97 -8.13 1.63
CA ARG A 76 -9.80 -8.23 2.84
C ARG A 76 -8.96 -8.28 4.11
N GLY A 77 -7.95 -9.17 4.14
CA GLY A 77 -7.08 -9.31 5.30
C GLY A 77 -6.32 -8.01 5.62
N HIS A 78 -5.85 -7.31 4.60
CA HIS A 78 -5.18 -6.01 4.79
C HIS A 78 -6.12 -4.92 5.31
N PHE A 79 -7.35 -4.81 4.81
CA PHE A 79 -8.33 -3.84 5.34
C PHE A 79 -8.73 -4.15 6.79
N GLN A 80 -8.95 -5.43 7.11
CA GLN A 80 -9.23 -5.86 8.48
C GLN A 80 -8.07 -5.52 9.43
N GLN A 81 -6.82 -5.76 9.00
CA GLN A 81 -5.65 -5.40 9.78
C GLN A 81 -5.53 -3.89 9.98
N ALA A 82 -5.81 -3.10 8.93
CA ALA A 82 -5.84 -1.64 9.02
C ALA A 82 -6.85 -1.15 10.07
N LEU A 83 -8.06 -1.71 10.08
CA LEU A 83 -9.11 -1.39 11.05
C LEU A 83 -8.81 -1.92 12.46
N GLN A 84 -8.11 -3.04 12.60
CA GLN A 84 -7.66 -3.52 13.91
C GLN A 84 -6.61 -2.58 14.52
N LEU A 85 -5.70 -2.05 13.70
CA LEU A 85 -4.67 -1.10 14.11
C LEU A 85 -5.25 0.30 14.34
N LYS A 86 -6.19 0.71 13.50
CA LYS A 86 -6.84 2.03 13.52
C LYS A 86 -8.34 1.90 13.22
N PRO A 87 -9.19 1.70 14.24
CA PRO A 87 -10.63 1.49 14.05
C PRO A 87 -11.39 2.68 13.42
N ASP A 88 -10.86 3.89 13.57
CA ASP A 88 -11.35 5.16 13.01
C ASP A 88 -10.82 5.46 11.60
N LEU A 89 -10.22 4.47 10.92
CA LEU A 89 -9.79 4.62 9.53
C LEU A 89 -10.95 4.40 8.56
N ASP A 90 -11.76 5.45 8.37
CA ASP A 90 -12.97 5.43 7.53
C ASP A 90 -12.70 4.91 6.11
N ASP A 91 -11.58 5.31 5.49
CA ASP A 91 -11.18 4.82 4.17
C ASP A 91 -11.08 3.28 4.12
N ALA A 92 -10.50 2.66 5.15
CA ALA A 92 -10.34 1.21 5.20
C ALA A 92 -11.69 0.50 5.42
N ARG A 93 -12.61 1.13 6.16
CA ARG A 93 -13.97 0.61 6.35
C ARG A 93 -14.75 0.66 5.04
N GLN A 94 -14.76 1.82 4.38
CA GLN A 94 -15.40 2.00 3.08
C GLN A 94 -14.86 1.02 2.03
N ASN A 95 -13.54 0.82 1.99
CA ASN A 95 -12.92 -0.13 1.08
C ASN A 95 -13.30 -1.59 1.39
N LEU A 96 -13.38 -1.96 2.67
CA LEU A 96 -13.83 -3.31 3.07
C LEU A 96 -15.30 -3.54 2.72
N ASP A 97 -16.17 -2.56 2.96
CA ASP A 97 -17.59 -2.63 2.64
C ASP A 97 -17.78 -2.75 1.12
N ALA A 98 -17.06 -1.94 0.33
CA ALA A 98 -17.07 -2.01 -1.13
C ALA A 98 -16.58 -3.36 -1.66
N LEU A 99 -15.52 -3.92 -1.05
CA LEU A 99 -15.00 -5.24 -1.41
C LEU A 99 -16.04 -6.35 -1.19
N GLN A 100 -16.82 -6.27 -0.10
CA GLN A 100 -17.86 -7.24 0.26
C GLN A 100 -19.14 -7.09 -0.55
N ALA A 101 -19.51 -5.85 -0.90
CA ALA A 101 -20.70 -5.56 -1.69
C ALA A 101 -20.57 -5.98 -3.16
N ALA A 102 -19.33 -6.06 -3.68
CA ALA A 102 -19.12 -6.50 -5.05
C ALA A 102 -19.28 -8.03 -5.16
N PRO A 103 -20.13 -8.51 -6.10
CA PRO A 103 -20.45 -9.92 -6.23
C PRO A 103 -19.21 -10.76 -6.55
N SER A 104 -19.12 -11.93 -5.92
CA SER A 104 -18.20 -12.99 -6.33
C SER A 104 -18.71 -13.52 -7.67
N ASN A 105 -18.15 -13.01 -8.78
CA ASN A 105 -18.40 -13.59 -10.11
C ASN A 105 -17.96 -15.06 -10.16
#